data_AF-A0A0S2DKV6-F1
#
_entry.id   AF-A0A0S2DKV6-F1
#
_cell.length_a   1.000
_cell.length_b   1.000
_cell.length_c   1.000
_cell.angle_alpha   90.00
_cell.angle_beta   90.00
_cell.angle_gamma   90.00
#
_symmetry.space_group_name_H-M   'P 1'
#
loop_
_entity.id
_entity.type
_entity.pdbx_description
1 polymer ?
#
loop_
_entity_poly.entity_id
_entity_poly.type
_entity_poly.pdbx_seq_one_letter_code
_entity_poly.pdbx_strand_id
1 'polypeptide(L)' 'MDREDRPARAGLERALDRLDSAVQAWIDDPPQREVLEVEFEQAVARVLEQAGAIDYGYVGARIRGSIERLFGHDRPQRR' A
#
# COMPACT_ATOMS: atom_id res chain seq x y z
N MET A 1 -8.06 -4.70 28.87
CA MET A 1 -8.08 -5.85 27.95
C MET A 1 -7.26 -5.48 26.71
N ASP A 2 -6.02 -4.98 26.88
CA ASP A 2 -5.36 -4.08 25.90
C ASP A 2 -3.98 -4.57 25.42
N ARG A 3 -3.62 -5.83 25.67
CA ARG A 3 -2.28 -6.36 25.34
C ARG A 3 -2.20 -7.14 24.03
N GLU A 4 -3.31 -7.71 23.55
CA GLU A 4 -3.31 -8.58 22.36
C GLU A 4 -3.38 -7.80 21.04
N ASP A 5 -3.95 -6.60 21.00
CA ASP A 5 -4.06 -5.80 19.75
C ASP A 5 -2.75 -5.08 19.36
N ARG A 6 -1.85 -4.84 20.32
CA ARG A 6 -0.61 -4.09 20.10
C ARG A 6 0.36 -4.78 19.12
N PRO A 7 0.63 -6.10 19.21
CA PRO A 7 1.48 -6.79 18.23
C PRO A 7 0.85 -6.87 16.84
N ALA A 8 -0.47 -7.03 16.74
CA ALA A 8 -1.18 -7.07 15.46
C ALA A 8 -1.07 -5.74 14.70
N ARG A 9 -1.27 -4.63 15.41
CA ARG A 9 -1.13 -3.28 14.84
C ARG A 9 0.30 -2.96 14.41
N ALA A 10 1.30 -3.41 15.17
CA ALA A 10 2.71 -3.26 14.80
C ALA A 10 3.12 -4.12 13.58
N GLY A 11 2.44 -5.25 13.35
CA GLY A 11 2.58 -6.03 12.12
C GLY A 11 2.04 -5.29 10.91
N LEU A 12 0.83 -4.72 11.05
CA LEU A 12 0.15 -3.95 10.01
C LEU A 12 0.95 -2.71 9.59
N GLU A 13 1.41 -1.88 10.54
CA GLU A 13 2.19 -0.68 10.22
C GLU A 13 3.48 -1.03 9.47
N ARG A 14 4.18 -2.10 9.88
CA ARG A 14 5.37 -2.58 9.16
C ARG A 14 5.06 -3.06 7.74
N ALA A 15 3.88 -3.64 7.51
CA ALA A 15 3.47 -4.03 6.17
C ALA A 15 3.16 -2.80 5.30
N LEU A 16 2.50 -1.79 5.87
CA LEU A 16 2.20 -0.52 5.19
C LEU A 16 3.49 0.25 4.85
N ASP A 17 4.45 0.34 5.78
CA ASP A 17 5.74 1.01 5.53
C ASP A 17 6.54 0.33 4.42
N ARG A 18 6.46 -1.00 4.30
CA ARG A 18 7.06 -1.74 3.18
C ARG A 18 6.36 -1.44 1.85
N LEU A 19 5.03 -1.35 1.85
CA LEU A 19 4.28 -0.95 0.66
C LEU A 19 4.68 0.47 0.22
N ASP A 20 4.74 1.42 1.17
CA ASP A 20 5.15 2.80 0.92
C ASP A 20 6.59 2.87 0.34
N SER A 21 7.50 2.04 0.85
CA SER A 21 8.88 1.97 0.37
C SER A 21 8.98 1.37 -1.05
N ALA A 22 8.22 0.31 -1.34
CA ALA A 22 8.17 -0.30 -2.67
C ALA A 22 7.59 0.68 -3.70
N VAL A 23 6.53 1.39 -3.34
CA VAL A 23 5.93 2.45 -4.15
C VAL A 23 6.95 3.54 -4.49
N GLN A 24 7.71 4.01 -3.51
CA GLN A 24 8.77 4.99 -3.77
C GLN A 24 9.82 4.44 -4.74
N ALA A 25 10.25 3.19 -4.56
CA ALA A 25 11.22 2.56 -5.46
C ALA A 25 10.69 2.46 -6.91
N TRP A 26 9.42 2.10 -7.11
CA TRP A 26 8.81 2.07 -8.45
C TRP A 26 8.60 3.46 -9.06
N ILE A 27 8.46 4.51 -8.25
CA ILE A 27 8.43 5.89 -8.74
C ILE A 27 9.83 6.30 -9.23
N ASP A 28 10.86 5.94 -8.47
CA ASP A 28 12.25 6.31 -8.79
C ASP A 28 12.80 5.51 -9.99
N ASP A 29 12.45 4.22 -10.10
CA ASP A 29 12.81 3.33 -11.20
C ASP A 29 11.61 2.46 -11.62
N PRO A 30 10.79 2.93 -12.58
CA PRO A 30 9.54 2.26 -12.95
C PRO A 30 9.80 0.90 -13.63
N PRO A 31 9.31 -0.22 -13.07
CA PRO A 31 9.37 -1.50 -13.75
C PRO A 31 8.39 -1.52 -14.94
N GLN A 32 8.48 -2.57 -15.76
CA GLN A 32 7.49 -2.80 -16.79
C GLN A 32 6.09 -2.91 -16.18
N ARG A 33 5.07 -2.39 -16.86
CA ARG A 33 3.70 -2.30 -16.35
C ARG A 33 3.17 -3.64 -15.80
N GLU A 34 3.35 -4.74 -16.54
CA GLU A 34 2.88 -6.06 -16.11
C GLU A 34 3.57 -6.53 -14.82
N VAL A 35 4.87 -6.21 -14.66
CA VAL A 35 5.62 -6.48 -13.44
C VAL A 35 5.10 -5.62 -12.28
N LEU A 36 4.87 -4.33 -12.54
CA LEU A 36 4.32 -3.40 -11.54
C LEU A 36 2.97 -3.88 -11.01
N GLU A 37 2.07 -4.31 -11.90
CA GLU A 37 0.73 -4.78 -11.51
C GLU A 37 0.82 -6.02 -10.59
N VAL A 38 1.66 -6.99 -10.94
CA VAL A 38 1.86 -8.21 -10.14
C VAL A 38 2.53 -7.90 -8.79
N GLU A 39 3.58 -7.08 -8.77
CA GLU A 39 4.28 -6.74 -7.53
C GLU A 39 3.41 -5.88 -6.60
N PHE A 40 2.62 -4.97 -7.16
CA PHE A 40 1.66 -4.16 -6.41
C PHE A 40 0.57 -5.03 -5.77
N GLU A 41 -0.01 -5.96 -6.52
CA GLU A 41 -1.01 -6.90 -6.01
C GLU A 41 -0.45 -7.72 -4.84
N GLN A 42 0.75 -8.28 -4.99
CA GLN A 42 1.41 -9.05 -3.93
C GLN A 42 1.70 -8.20 -2.69
N ALA A 43 2.12 -6.95 -2.86
CA ALA A 43 2.40 -6.04 -1.76
C ALA A 43 1.11 -5.70 -0.99
N VAL A 44 0.00 -5.45 -1.70
CA VAL A 44 -1.32 -5.22 -1.08
C VAL A 44 -1.82 -6.48 -0.36
N ALA A 45 -1.69 -7.67 -0.95
CA ALA A 45 -2.11 -8.92 -0.32
C ALA A 45 -1.42 -9.12 1.05
N ARG A 46 -0.11 -8.86 1.14
CA ARG A 46 0.64 -8.94 2.41
C ARG A 46 0.16 -7.93 3.46
N VAL A 47 -0.30 -6.75 3.04
CA VAL A 47 -0.91 -5.77 3.95
C VAL A 47 -2.25 -6.29 4.47
N LEU A 48 -3.07 -6.86 3.59
CA LEU A 48 -4.40 -7.38 3.94
C LEU A 48 -4.30 -8.62 4.85
N GLU A 49 -3.29 -9.47 4.68
CA GLU A 49 -3.00 -10.60 5.59
C GLU A 49 -2.70 -10.14 7.04
N GLN A 50 -2.20 -8.92 7.21
CA GLN A 50 -1.93 -8.32 8.53
C GLN A 50 -3.09 -7.46 9.04
N ALA A 51 -4.07 -7.15 8.19
CA ALA A 51 -5.17 -6.26 8.54
C ALA A 51 -6.30 -7.04 9.25
N GLY A 52 -6.68 -6.59 10.44
CA GLY A 52 -7.90 -7.04 11.10
C GLY A 52 -9.15 -6.42 10.47
N ALA A 53 -10.33 -6.99 10.73
CA ALA A 53 -11.61 -6.49 10.19
C ALA A 53 -11.93 -5.02 10.53
N ILE A 54 -11.28 -4.48 11.56
CA ILE A 54 -11.48 -3.13 12.09
C ILE A 54 -10.60 -2.10 11.36
N ASP A 55 -9.54 -2.54 10.68
CA ASP A 55 -8.50 -1.67 10.10
C ASP A 55 -8.70 -1.38 8.60
N TYR A 56 -9.70 -2.00 7.94
CA TYR A 56 -9.91 -1.88 6.49
C TYR A 56 -10.09 -0.43 6.00
N GLY A 57 -10.73 0.43 6.79
CA GLY A 57 -10.89 1.85 6.43
C GLY A 57 -9.56 2.61 6.39
N TYR A 58 -8.69 2.34 7.36
CA TYR A 58 -7.35 2.94 7.44
C TYR A 58 -6.42 2.39 6.35
N VAL A 59 -6.39 1.05 6.19
CA VAL A 59 -5.60 0.37 5.16
C VAL A 59 -6.02 0.83 3.76
N GLY A 60 -7.33 0.89 3.50
CA GLY A 60 -7.86 1.33 2.22
C GLY A 60 -7.48 2.78 1.88
N ALA A 61 -7.50 3.69 2.87
CA ALA A 61 -7.07 5.07 2.67
C ALA A 61 -5.58 5.16 2.30
N ARG A 62 -4.73 4.35 2.95
CA ARG A 62 -3.28 4.36 2.70
C ARG A 62 -2.92 3.74 1.36
N ILE A 63 -3.55 2.63 0.98
CA ILE A 63 -3.41 2.02 -0.35
C ILE A 63 -3.85 3.00 -1.44
N ARG A 64 -4.98 3.71 -1.24
CA ARG A 64 -5.43 4.75 -2.19
C ARG A 64 -4.36 5.82 -2.40
N GLY A 65 -3.75 6.33 -1.33
CA GLY A 65 -2.66 7.29 -1.43
C GLY A 65 -1.45 6.77 -2.20
N SER A 66 -1.14 5.48 -2.11
CA SER A 66 -0.08 4.84 -2.91
C SER A 66 -0.45 4.74 -4.39
N ILE A 67 -1.69 4.38 -4.71
CA ILE A 67 -2.20 4.36 -6.10
C ILE A 67 -2.16 5.77 -6.69
N GLU A 68 -2.63 6.77 -5.95
CA GLU A 68 -2.61 8.17 -6.39
C GLU A 68 -1.19 8.68 -6.61
N ARG A 69 -0.20 8.25 -5.82
CA ARG A 69 1.20 8.59 -6.05
C ARG A 69 1.76 7.93 -7.31
N LEU A 70 1.45 6.65 -7.55
CA LEU A 70 1.94 5.91 -8.71
C LEU A 70 1.30 6.37 -10.03
N PHE A 71 0.00 6.62 -10.02
CA PHE A 71 -0.80 6.80 -11.24
C PHE A 71 -1.48 8.18 -11.36
N GLY A 72 -1.49 8.98 -10.28
CA GLY A 72 -2.20 10.26 -10.24
C GLY A 72 -1.54 11.38 -11.04
N HIS A 73 -0.28 11.21 -11.45
CA HIS A 73 0.41 12.16 -12.34
C HIS A 73 -0.04 12.09 -13.81
N ASP A 74 -0.82 11.08 -14.19
CA ASP A 74 -1.30 10.87 -15.57
C ASP A 74 -2.74 11.35 -15.81
N ARG A 75 -3.29 12.23 -14.94
CA ARG A 75 -4.51 12.95 -15.34
C ARG A 75 -4.10 13.99 -16.37
N PRO A 76 -4.54 13.88 -17.65
CA PRO A 76 -4.39 14.99 -18.58
C PRO A 76 -5.10 16.20 -17.94
N GLN A 77 -4.35 17.25 -17.68
CA GLN A 77 -4.93 18.56 -17.38
C GLN A 77 -5.78 18.91 -18.59
N ARG A 78 -7.10 18.67 -18.49
CA ARG A 78 -8.06 19.21 -19.44
C ARG A 78 -7.91 20.74 -19.37
N ARG A 79 -7.17 21.28 -20.34
CA ARG A 79 -7.22 22.69 -20.72
C ARG A 79 -8.61 23.06 -21.18
#